data_AF-A0A4S9DU73-F1
#
_entry.id   AF-A0A4S9DU73-F1
#
_cell.length_a   1.000
_cell.length_b   1.000
_cell.length_c   1.000
_cell.angle_alpha   90.00
_cell.angle_beta   90.00
_cell.angle_gamma   90.00
#
_symmetry.space_group_name_H-M   'P 1'
#
loop_
_entity.id
_entity.type
_entity.pdbx_description
1 polymer ?
#
loop_
_entity_poly.entity_id
_entity_poly.type
_entity_poly.pdbx_seq_one_letter_code
_entity_poly.pdbx_strand_id
1 'polypeptide(L)'
;MLDTITYLLCERSVGSLIILIDIAIFLWYFVLISLSPSCTLCNKKTSTVSLPCGNCFYCPSCLNSHVAHSCADPSRWPIRCCTTQQIPLRFISQHLTASNLSHAARRIGSWGVPASQTLYCADPACTTPIAANTLFPGRWVTCGNCHSLTCTRCRSFGHVDECRSDHGTIT
;
A
#
# COMPACT_ATOMS: atom_id res chain seq x y z
N MET A 1 -14.14 -61.96 -23.62
CA MET A 1 -14.89 -61.35 -24.72
C MET A 1 -15.94 -60.48 -24.05
N LEU A 2 -15.81 -59.15 -24.09
CA LEU A 2 -16.84 -58.28 -23.50
C LEU A 2 -18.12 -58.47 -24.29
N ASP A 3 -19.24 -58.60 -23.59
CA ASP A 3 -20.57 -58.67 -24.15
C ASP A 3 -20.96 -57.33 -24.79
N THR A 4 -21.75 -57.39 -25.85
CA THR A 4 -22.12 -56.25 -26.71
C THR A 4 -22.80 -55.11 -25.92
N ILE A 5 -23.48 -55.45 -24.83
CA ILE A 5 -24.16 -54.49 -23.94
C ILE A 5 -23.12 -53.67 -23.16
N THR A 6 -22.11 -54.32 -22.60
CA THR A 6 -21.01 -53.65 -21.89
C THR A 6 -20.22 -52.73 -22.82
N TYR A 7 -20.03 -53.11 -24.08
CA TYR A 7 -19.38 -52.26 -25.08
C TYR A 7 -20.20 -50.99 -25.39
N LEU A 8 -21.50 -51.11 -25.64
CA LEU A 8 -22.39 -49.97 -25.92
C LEU A 8 -22.53 -49.01 -24.74
N LEU A 9 -22.57 -49.54 -23.50
CA LEU A 9 -22.57 -48.73 -22.28
C LEU A 9 -21.26 -47.94 -22.13
N CYS A 10 -20.13 -48.53 -22.52
CA CYS A 10 -18.82 -47.87 -22.52
C CYS A 10 -18.77 -46.73 -23.56
N GLU A 11 -19.21 -46.95 -24.80
CA GLU A 11 -19.22 -45.88 -25.81
C GLU A 11 -20.09 -44.69 -25.38
N ARG A 12 -21.26 -44.95 -24.77
CA ARG A 12 -22.15 -43.91 -24.28
C ARG A 12 -21.57 -43.14 -23.10
N SER A 13 -20.85 -43.81 -22.19
CA SER A 13 -20.21 -43.15 -21.05
C SER A 13 -19.02 -42.31 -21.48
N VAL A 14 -18.17 -42.83 -22.37
CA VAL A 14 -17.01 -42.13 -22.95
C VAL A 14 -17.47 -40.91 -23.75
N GLY A 15 -18.48 -41.06 -24.61
CA GLY A 15 -19.05 -39.94 -25.38
C GLY A 15 -19.64 -38.84 -24.49
N SER A 16 -20.32 -39.22 -23.40
CA SER A 16 -20.86 -38.26 -22.43
C SER A 16 -19.75 -37.51 -21.69
N LEU A 17 -18.64 -38.20 -21.35
CA LEU A 17 -17.49 -37.61 -20.68
C LEU A 17 -16.77 -36.60 -21.57
N ILE A 18 -16.60 -36.91 -22.86
CA ILE A 18 -15.99 -35.98 -23.84
C ILE A 18 -16.82 -34.70 -23.94
N ILE A 19 -18.15 -34.83 -24.08
CA ILE A 19 -19.05 -33.66 -24.15
C ILE A 19 -18.95 -32.82 -22.87
N LEU A 20 -18.90 -33.43 -21.70
CA LEU A 20 -18.74 -32.70 -20.43
C LEU A 20 -17.39 -31.98 -20.34
N ILE A 21 -16.31 -32.59 -20.81
CA ILE A 21 -14.98 -31.97 -20.87
C ILE A 21 -14.98 -30.80 -21.85
N ASP A 22 -15.57 -30.95 -23.03
CA ASP A 22 -15.66 -29.88 -24.03
C ASP A 22 -16.49 -28.71 -23.51
N ILE A 23 -17.63 -28.99 -22.85
CA ILE A 23 -18.42 -27.95 -22.17
C ILE A 23 -17.60 -27.28 -21.07
N ALA A 24 -16.85 -28.03 -20.26
CA ALA A 24 -16.01 -27.44 -19.21
C ALA A 24 -14.90 -26.55 -19.79
N ILE A 25 -14.25 -26.97 -20.88
CA ILE A 25 -13.25 -26.18 -21.61
C ILE A 25 -13.90 -24.93 -22.20
N PHE A 26 -15.08 -25.07 -22.80
CA PHE A 26 -15.81 -23.94 -23.39
C PHE A 26 -16.24 -22.94 -22.32
N LEU A 27 -16.77 -23.41 -21.18
CA LEU A 27 -17.12 -22.55 -20.05
C LEU A 27 -15.87 -21.87 -19.47
N TRP A 28 -14.76 -22.60 -19.32
CA TRP A 28 -13.51 -22.04 -18.83
C TRP A 28 -12.96 -20.96 -19.79
N TYR A 29 -12.94 -21.24 -21.09
CA TYR A 29 -12.38 -20.35 -22.09
C TYR A 29 -13.28 -19.15 -22.39
N PHE A 30 -14.59 -19.36 -22.59
CA PHE A 30 -15.50 -18.30 -23.00
C PHE A 30 -16.09 -17.52 -21.84
N VAL A 31 -16.37 -18.17 -20.70
CA VAL A 31 -17.02 -17.51 -19.56
C VAL A 31 -15.99 -16.96 -18.58
N LEU A 32 -15.04 -17.80 -18.13
CA LEU A 32 -14.11 -17.37 -17.07
C LEU A 32 -13.02 -16.40 -17.56
N ILE A 33 -12.44 -16.62 -18.74
CA ILE A 33 -11.42 -15.68 -19.28
C ILE A 33 -12.05 -14.32 -19.61
N SER A 34 -13.27 -14.30 -20.16
CA SER A 34 -13.98 -13.06 -20.51
C SER A 34 -14.35 -12.22 -19.30
N LEU A 35 -14.51 -12.83 -18.12
CA LEU A 35 -14.89 -12.14 -16.89
C LEU A 35 -13.68 -11.54 -16.13
N SER A 36 -12.45 -11.74 -16.62
CA SER A 36 -11.26 -11.14 -16.00
C SER A 36 -11.27 -9.61 -16.20
N PRO A 37 -11.25 -8.81 -15.10
CA PRO A 37 -11.25 -7.37 -15.22
C PRO A 37 -9.93 -6.86 -15.81
N SER A 38 -10.03 -5.99 -16.84
CA SER A 38 -8.86 -5.34 -17.42
C SER A 38 -8.30 -4.28 -16.47
N CYS A 39 -6.99 -4.01 -16.58
CA CYS A 39 -6.36 -2.97 -15.78
C CYS A 39 -6.93 -1.60 -16.14
N THR A 40 -7.42 -0.84 -15.15
CA THR A 40 -8.02 0.49 -15.37
C THR A 40 -7.03 1.50 -15.98
N LEU A 41 -5.72 1.34 -15.74
CA LEU A 41 -4.70 2.26 -16.27
C LEU A 41 -4.19 1.90 -17.68
N CYS A 42 -3.90 0.63 -17.93
CA CYS A 42 -3.28 0.21 -19.19
C CYS A 42 -4.18 -0.62 -20.10
N ASN A 43 -5.42 -0.89 -19.67
CA ASN A 43 -6.44 -1.66 -20.36
C ASN A 43 -6.01 -3.07 -20.81
N LYS A 44 -4.95 -3.63 -20.20
CA LYS A 44 -4.49 -5.00 -20.46
C LYS A 44 -5.27 -6.00 -19.61
N LYS A 45 -5.66 -7.12 -20.21
CA LYS A 45 -6.22 -8.29 -19.50
C LYS A 45 -5.08 -9.10 -18.90
N THR A 46 -4.70 -8.76 -17.67
CA THR A 46 -3.68 -9.46 -16.89
C THR A 46 -4.19 -9.70 -15.47
N SER A 47 -3.42 -10.40 -14.63
CA SER A 47 -3.74 -10.49 -13.20
C SER A 47 -3.83 -9.08 -12.61
N THR A 48 -5.01 -8.71 -12.16
CA THR A 48 -5.31 -7.40 -11.58
C THR A 48 -5.65 -7.55 -10.10
N VAL A 49 -5.30 -6.52 -9.35
CA VAL A 49 -5.60 -6.40 -7.93
C VAL A 49 -6.80 -5.46 -7.80
N SER A 50 -7.86 -5.93 -7.16
CA SER A 50 -9.01 -5.09 -6.81
C SER A 50 -8.61 -4.13 -5.70
N LEU A 51 -8.76 -2.83 -5.93
CA LEU A 51 -8.45 -1.79 -4.97
C LEU A 51 -9.60 -1.58 -3.97
N PRO A 52 -9.35 -0.97 -2.79
CA PRO A 52 -10.37 -0.85 -1.75
C PRO A 52 -11.59 0.01 -2.12
N CYS A 53 -11.55 0.73 -3.25
CA CYS A 53 -12.71 1.44 -3.79
C CYS A 53 -13.72 0.54 -4.51
N GLY A 54 -13.39 -0.74 -4.74
CA GLY A 54 -14.24 -1.73 -5.42
C GLY A 54 -14.31 -1.60 -6.95
N ASN A 55 -14.05 -0.40 -7.50
CA ASN A 55 -14.23 -0.11 -8.92
C ASN A 55 -12.92 -0.07 -9.73
N CYS A 56 -11.76 -0.02 -9.07
CA CYS A 56 -10.48 0.07 -9.74
C CYS A 56 -9.72 -1.27 -9.66
N PHE A 57 -9.17 -1.70 -10.79
CA PHE A 57 -8.42 -2.94 -10.92
C PHE A 57 -7.07 -2.63 -11.55
N TYR A 58 -5.98 -2.76 -10.79
CA TYR A 58 -4.64 -2.40 -11.28
C TYR A 58 -3.81 -3.65 -11.45
N CYS A 59 -3.12 -3.79 -12.59
CA CYS A 59 -2.09 -4.80 -12.73
C CYS A 59 -0.86 -4.43 -11.86
N PRO A 60 -0.05 -5.42 -11.42
CA PRO A 60 1.10 -5.18 -10.56
C PRO A 60 2.07 -4.11 -11.10
N SER A 61 2.31 -4.06 -12.40
CA SER A 61 3.20 -3.07 -13.00
C SER A 61 2.63 -1.65 -12.89
N CYS A 62 1.37 -1.44 -13.26
CA CYS A 62 0.70 -0.15 -13.11
C CYS A 62 0.60 0.28 -11.64
N LEU A 63 0.33 -0.66 -10.74
CA LEU A 63 0.27 -0.38 -9.30
C LEU A 63 1.63 0.08 -8.77
N ASN A 64 2.72 -0.58 -9.15
CA ASN A 64 4.08 -0.18 -8.78
C ASN A 64 4.45 1.20 -9.31
N SER A 65 4.15 1.47 -10.58
CA SER A 65 4.39 2.80 -11.16
C SER A 65 3.57 3.87 -10.45
N HIS A 66 2.30 3.61 -10.14
CA HIS A 66 1.42 4.55 -9.43
C HIS A 66 1.97 4.91 -8.04
N VAL A 67 2.44 3.90 -7.30
CA VAL A 67 3.06 4.12 -5.98
C VAL A 67 4.37 4.90 -6.11
N ALA A 68 5.23 4.56 -7.07
CA ALA A 68 6.47 5.30 -7.30
C ALA A 68 6.22 6.78 -7.59
N HIS A 69 5.22 7.09 -8.44
CA HIS A 69 4.84 8.48 -8.74
C HIS A 69 4.26 9.20 -7.52
N SER A 70 3.49 8.51 -6.68
CA SER A 70 2.94 9.07 -5.44
C SER A 70 4.03 9.32 -4.39
N CYS A 71 5.12 8.53 -4.40
CA CYS A 71 6.27 8.68 -3.51
C CYS A 71 7.31 9.69 -3.99
N ALA A 72 7.22 10.14 -5.25
CA ALA A 72 8.14 11.11 -5.85
C ALA A 72 7.82 12.54 -5.44
N ASP A 73 6.54 12.87 -5.22
CA ASP A 73 6.07 14.23 -4.98
C ASP A 73 5.19 14.30 -3.71
N PRO A 74 5.54 15.15 -2.72
CA PRO A 74 4.73 15.35 -1.52
C PRO A 74 3.27 15.77 -1.82
N SER A 75 3.01 16.50 -2.91
CA SER A 75 1.65 16.96 -3.27
C SER A 75 0.71 15.81 -3.65
N ARG A 76 1.29 14.68 -4.08
CA ARG A 76 0.56 13.47 -4.49
C ARG A 76 0.39 12.48 -3.34
N TRP A 77 1.00 12.77 -2.20
CA TRP A 77 0.79 12.04 -0.96
C TRP A 77 -0.57 12.42 -0.35
N PRO A 78 -1.31 11.50 0.32
CA PRO A 78 -1.10 10.06 0.42
C PRO A 78 -1.40 9.31 -0.89
N ILE A 79 -0.93 8.06 -1.02
CA ILE A 79 -1.22 7.17 -2.16
C ILE A 79 -2.73 6.97 -2.26
N ARG A 80 -3.36 7.52 -3.29
CA ARG A 80 -4.81 7.49 -3.51
C ARG A 80 -5.19 6.57 -4.68
N CYS A 81 -6.32 5.88 -4.56
CA CYS A 81 -6.89 5.07 -5.64
C CYS A 81 -7.76 5.92 -6.57
N CYS A 82 -8.62 6.71 -5.95
CA CYS A 82 -9.54 7.64 -6.59
C CYS A 82 -9.37 9.01 -5.91
N THR A 83 -10.17 10.00 -6.29
CA THR A 83 -10.10 11.34 -5.69
C THR A 83 -10.28 11.34 -4.17
N THR A 84 -11.04 10.39 -3.64
CA THR A 84 -11.47 10.36 -2.23
C THR A 84 -10.77 9.31 -1.37
N GLN A 85 -10.34 8.18 -1.94
CA GLN A 85 -9.95 7.01 -1.16
C GLN A 85 -8.45 6.76 -1.16
N GLN A 86 -7.85 6.79 0.03
CA GLN A 86 -6.47 6.39 0.27
C GLN A 86 -6.31 4.88 0.17
N ILE A 87 -5.19 4.43 -0.41
CA ILE A 87 -4.80 3.02 -0.47
C ILE A 87 -3.88 2.73 0.73
N PRO A 88 -4.31 1.89 1.69
CA PRO A 88 -3.45 1.47 2.79
C PRO A 88 -2.30 0.61 2.25
N LEU A 89 -1.06 0.88 2.67
CA LEU A 89 0.10 0.11 2.19
C LEU A 89 -0.02 -1.39 2.49
N ARG A 90 -0.63 -1.75 3.63
CA ARG A 90 -0.93 -3.15 4.01
C ARG A 90 -1.79 -3.91 2.99
N PHE A 91 -2.62 -3.20 2.23
CA PHE A 91 -3.53 -3.82 1.26
C PHE A 91 -2.81 -4.17 -0.03
N ILE A 92 -1.85 -3.33 -0.44
CA ILE A 92 -1.14 -3.49 -1.70
C ILE A 92 0.24 -4.15 -1.54
N SER A 93 0.77 -4.25 -0.31
CA SER A 93 2.15 -4.65 0.01
C SER A 93 2.64 -5.90 -0.72
N GLN A 94 1.81 -6.93 -0.80
CA GLN A 94 2.11 -8.20 -1.46
C GLN A 94 2.28 -8.10 -2.99
N HIS A 95 1.82 -6.99 -3.59
CA HIS A 95 1.88 -6.75 -5.02
C HIS A 95 2.89 -5.66 -5.41
N LEU A 96 3.56 -5.03 -4.44
CA LEU A 96 4.67 -4.11 -4.73
C LEU A 96 6.01 -4.84 -4.84
N THR A 97 6.93 -4.24 -5.59
CA THR A 97 8.34 -4.57 -5.51
C THR A 97 8.91 -4.15 -4.15
N ALA A 98 9.92 -4.88 -3.67
CA ALA A 98 10.55 -4.60 -2.37
C ALA A 98 11.09 -3.15 -2.27
N SER A 99 11.60 -2.62 -3.39
CA SER A 99 12.04 -1.22 -3.50
C SER A 99 10.89 -0.23 -3.30
N ASN A 100 9.77 -0.39 -4.01
CA ASN A 100 8.64 0.51 -3.85
C ASN A 100 8.00 0.41 -2.47
N LEU A 101 7.97 -0.79 -1.88
CA LEU A 101 7.46 -1.01 -0.54
C LEU A 101 8.32 -0.27 0.51
N SER A 102 9.65 -0.40 0.44
CA SER A 102 10.55 0.28 1.37
C SER A 102 10.51 1.81 1.19
N HIS A 103 10.44 2.28 -0.05
CA HIS A 103 10.25 3.70 -0.36
C HIS A 103 8.93 4.24 0.21
N ALA A 104 7.81 3.54 -0.02
CA ALA A 104 6.51 3.94 0.50
C ALA A 104 6.48 3.93 2.04
N ALA A 105 7.06 2.93 2.68
CA ALA A 105 7.17 2.86 4.14
C ALA A 105 7.98 4.04 4.71
N ARG A 106 9.11 4.39 4.08
CA ARG A 106 9.90 5.56 4.45
C ARG A 106 9.10 6.86 4.30
N ARG A 107 8.32 7.01 3.22
CA ARG A 107 7.46 8.18 3.01
C ARG A 107 6.31 8.27 4.01
N ILE A 108 5.73 7.15 4.44
CA ILE A 108 4.74 7.13 5.54
C ILE A 108 5.37 7.72 6.81
N GLY A 109 6.59 7.30 7.16
CA GLY A 109 7.29 7.84 8.32
C GLY A 109 7.65 9.32 8.21
N SER A 110 7.97 9.82 7.01
CA SER A 110 8.41 11.22 6.82
C SER A 110 7.29 12.22 6.52
N TRP A 111 6.27 11.80 5.77
CA TRP A 111 5.19 12.66 5.26
C TRP A 111 3.82 12.33 5.86
N GLY A 112 3.67 11.15 6.48
CA GLY A 112 2.44 10.78 7.20
C GLY A 112 2.30 11.50 8.55
N VAL A 113 3.38 12.10 9.05
CA VAL A 113 3.36 12.96 10.24
C VAL A 113 3.24 14.42 9.78
N PRO A 114 2.19 15.15 10.21
CA PRO A 114 2.09 16.59 9.98
C PRO A 114 3.37 17.31 10.46
N ALA A 115 3.83 18.34 9.74
CA ALA A 115 4.99 19.13 10.17
C ALA A 115 4.80 19.75 11.58
N SER A 116 3.55 19.92 12.03
CA SER A 116 3.21 20.34 13.39
C SER A 116 3.49 19.26 14.46
N GLN A 117 3.68 18.00 14.08
CA GLN A 117 3.95 16.86 14.97
C GLN A 117 5.37 16.32 14.81
N THR A 118 6.10 16.69 13.75
CA THR A 118 7.52 16.35 13.58
C THR A 118 8.37 17.18 14.54
N LEU A 119 9.03 16.50 15.47
CA LEU A 119 9.99 17.13 16.38
C LEU A 119 11.39 17.05 15.75
N TYR A 120 12.10 18.18 15.72
CA TYR A 120 13.49 18.23 15.32
C TYR A 120 14.38 18.30 16.56
N CYS A 121 15.60 17.80 16.43
CA CYS A 121 16.63 18.00 17.43
C CYS A 121 16.82 19.50 17.72
N ALA A 122 16.78 19.90 19.00
CA ALA A 122 17.03 21.27 19.44
C ALA A 122 18.47 21.74 19.18
N ASP A 123 19.40 20.80 18.96
CA ASP A 123 20.77 21.12 18.60
C ASP A 123 20.83 21.65 17.15
N PRO A 124 21.22 22.92 16.94
CA PRO A 124 21.35 23.52 15.61
C PRO A 124 22.41 22.86 14.73
N ALA A 125 23.38 22.14 15.31
CA ALA A 125 24.37 21.39 14.55
C ALA A 125 23.83 20.05 14.02
N CYS A 126 22.80 19.50 14.67
CA CYS A 126 22.25 18.19 14.32
C CYS A 126 21.02 18.30 13.41
N THR A 127 20.02 19.09 13.80
CA THR A 127 18.72 19.28 13.12
C THR A 127 18.03 18.00 12.61
N THR A 128 18.41 16.83 13.14
CA THR A 128 17.85 15.56 12.69
C THR A 128 16.39 15.45 13.13
N PRO A 129 15.48 14.98 12.24
CA PRO A 129 14.09 14.75 12.60
C PRO A 129 14.01 13.57 13.57
N ILE A 130 13.48 13.83 14.76
CA ILE A 130 13.18 12.82 15.78
C ILE A 130 11.82 12.24 15.39
N ALA A 131 11.84 11.04 14.82
CA ALA A 131 10.65 10.41 14.25
C ALA A 131 9.48 10.39 15.24
N ALA A 132 8.40 11.11 14.92
CA ALA A 132 7.21 11.28 15.73
C ALA A 132 6.26 10.07 15.68
N ASN A 133 6.80 8.85 15.56
CA ASN A 133 5.97 7.65 15.48
C ASN A 133 5.40 7.22 16.85
N THR A 134 5.65 8.01 17.87
CA THR A 134 5.12 7.84 19.21
C THR A 134 4.73 9.20 19.73
N LEU A 135 3.47 9.33 20.18
CA LEU A 135 3.10 10.32 21.19
C LEU A 135 4.19 10.27 22.25
N PHE A 136 5.07 11.27 22.31
CA PHE A 136 6.18 11.27 23.26
C PHE A 136 5.57 11.35 24.66
N PRO A 137 5.58 10.26 25.46
CA PRO A 137 4.89 10.24 26.75
C PRO A 137 5.62 11.10 27.79
N GLY A 138 6.85 11.52 27.48
CA GLY A 138 7.72 12.32 28.33
C GLY A 138 7.82 13.80 27.92
N ARG A 139 8.27 14.62 28.87
CA ARG A 139 8.56 16.05 28.70
C ARG A 139 9.74 16.31 27.76
N TRP A 140 10.64 15.35 27.62
CA TRP A 140 11.82 15.41 26.79
C TRP A 140 11.96 14.15 25.96
N VAL A 141 12.63 14.28 24.82
CA VAL A 141 13.08 13.16 24.01
C VAL A 141 14.57 13.30 23.70
N THR A 142 15.26 12.17 23.70
CA THR A 142 16.68 12.10 23.38
C THR A 142 16.86 11.88 21.89
N CYS A 143 17.69 12.69 21.24
CA CYS A 143 18.07 12.49 19.85
C CYS A 143 18.91 11.20 19.71
N GLY A 144 18.54 10.31 18.80
CA GLY A 144 19.32 9.09 18.53
C GLY A 144 20.67 9.33 17.84
N ASN A 145 20.93 10.54 17.34
CA ASN A 145 22.15 10.87 16.59
C ASN A 145 23.19 11.65 17.41
N CYS A 146 22.77 12.70 18.12
CA CYS A 146 23.67 13.53 18.94
C CYS A 146 23.44 13.39 20.45
N HIS A 147 22.49 12.55 20.86
CA HIS A 147 22.10 12.33 22.27
C HIS A 147 21.64 13.59 23.03
N SER A 148 21.41 14.71 22.34
CA SER A 148 20.86 15.90 22.97
C SER A 148 19.40 15.68 23.36
N LEU A 149 19.00 16.33 24.47
CA LEU A 149 17.62 16.32 24.95
C LEU A 149 16.86 17.48 24.31
N THR A 150 15.71 17.18 23.72
CA THR A 150 14.78 18.16 23.16
C THR A 150 13.47 18.12 23.93
N CYS A 151 12.94 19.27 24.32
CA CYS A 151 11.62 19.36 24.95
C CYS A 151 10.51 19.19 23.92
N THR A 152 9.54 18.34 24.22
CA THR A 152 8.42 18.01 23.31
C THR A 152 7.39 19.14 23.23
N ARG A 153 7.34 20.04 24.22
CA ARG A 153 6.38 21.17 24.27
C ARG A 153 6.89 22.44 23.61
N CYS A 154 8.06 22.94 24.02
CA CYS A 154 8.64 24.19 23.50
C CYS A 154 9.65 23.99 22.37
N ARG A 155 10.03 22.73 22.06
CA ARG A 155 10.98 22.36 20.99
C ARG A 155 12.40 22.91 21.16
N SER A 156 12.73 23.39 22.35
CA SER A 156 14.09 23.82 22.72
C SER A 156 14.83 22.71 23.47
N PHE A 157 16.05 22.99 23.95
CA PHE A 157 16.81 22.04 24.75
C PHE A 157 16.03 21.56 25.98
N GLY A 158 16.24 20.31 26.39
CA GLY A 158 15.63 19.75 27.58
C GLY A 158 15.91 20.60 28.81
N HIS A 159 14.85 21.03 29.49
CA HIS A 159 14.92 21.93 30.64
C HIS A 159 13.95 21.48 31.75
N VAL A 160 14.34 21.72 33.01
CA VAL A 160 13.55 21.36 34.22
C VAL A 160 12.47 22.39 34.51
N ASP A 161 12.78 23.67 34.25
CA ASP A 161 11.91 24.82 34.51
C ASP A 161 10.68 24.84 33.60
N GLU A 162 9.66 25.63 33.92
CA GLU A 162 8.44 25.68 33.11
C GLU A 162 8.71 26.11 31.66
N CYS A 163 7.95 25.55 30.70
CA CYS A 163 8.15 25.88 29.29
C CYS A 163 7.74 27.34 29.06
N ARG A 164 8.72 28.20 28.76
CA ARG A 164 8.43 29.57 28.32
C ARG A 164 7.78 29.47 26.94
N SER A 165 6.46 29.50 26.94
CA SER A 165 5.64 29.36 25.76
C SER A 165 5.65 30.70 25.04
N ASP A 166 6.62 30.92 24.16
CA ASP A 166 6.51 32.05 23.25
C ASP A 166 5.48 31.66 22.20
N HIS A 167 4.25 32.12 22.45
CA HIS A 167 3.22 32.31 21.46
C HIS A 167 3.84 33.09 20.29
N GLY A 168 4.25 32.38 19.25
CA GLY A 168 4.46 32.95 17.92
C GLY A 168 3.11 33.39 17.35
N THR A 169 2.52 34.42 17.94
CA THR A 169 1.51 35.25 17.29
C THR A 169 2.25 35.98 16.18
N ILE A 170 2.01 35.55 14.95
CA ILE A 170 2.36 36.34 13.78
C ILE A 170 1.38 37.51 13.81
N THR A 171 1.85 38.67 14.24
CA THR A 171 1.24 39.98 13.96
C THR A 171 2.22 40.78 13.13
#